data_AF-A0A6J4FQQ8-F1
#
_entry.id   AF-A0A6J4FQQ8-F1
#
_cell.length_a   1.000
_cell.length_b   1.000
_cell.length_c   1.000
_cell.angle_alpha   90.00
_cell.angle_beta   90.00
_cell.angle_gamma   90.00
#
_symmetry.space_group_name_H-M   'P 1'
#
loop_
_entity.id
_entity.type
_entity.pdbx_description
1 polymer ?
#
loop_
_entity_poly.entity_id
_entity_poly.type
_entity_poly.pdbx_seq_one_letter_code
_entity_poly.pdbx_strand_id
1 'polypeptide(L)'
;MNPILIVKDAGHGTAPPCPAAKFGPGDVVKVRRRAHLKHLPGQAAIAVVVPPGFPAEHALADARHEPRPLMTTIPSRSITYIVAFDGNPTPHLLRETDLIATGLPKVPVGWADEPAIDASMEASA
;
A
#
# COMPACT_ATOMS: atom_id res chain seq x y z
N MET A 1 18.07 22.29 33.28
CA MET A 1 18.14 21.35 32.14
C MET A 1 16.71 21.00 31.76
N ASN A 2 16.25 21.41 30.57
CA ASN A 2 14.95 21.00 30.07
C ASN A 2 15.08 19.61 29.44
N PRO A 3 14.24 18.63 29.79
CA PRO A 3 14.27 17.33 29.13
C PRO A 3 13.83 17.51 27.68
N ILE A 4 14.70 17.13 26.75
CA ILE A 4 14.36 17.02 25.34
C ILE A 4 13.50 15.76 25.19
N LEU A 5 12.21 15.94 24.90
CA LEU A 5 11.32 14.86 24.50
C LEU A 5 11.68 14.43 23.08
N ILE A 6 12.36 13.29 22.96
CA ILE A 6 12.63 12.65 21.67
C ILE A 6 11.41 11.78 21.34
N VAL A 7 10.59 12.24 20.40
CA VAL A 7 9.49 11.43 19.85
C VAL A 7 10.10 10.46 18.85
N LYS A 8 10.31 9.22 19.28
CA LYS A 8 10.54 8.09 18.36
C LYS A 8 9.19 7.87 17.63
N ASP A 9 9.22 7.78 16.30
CA ASP A 9 8.05 7.49 15.44
C ASP A 9 7.12 8.66 15.06
N ALA A 10 7.59 9.90 15.17
CA ALA A 10 6.82 11.06 14.70
C ALA A 10 6.46 10.94 13.19
N GLY A 11 5.17 10.91 12.88
CA GLY A 11 4.67 10.89 11.50
C GLY A 11 4.42 9.50 10.91
N HIS A 12 4.70 8.41 11.63
CA HIS A 12 4.33 7.06 11.20
C HIS A 12 2.89 6.72 11.61
N GLY A 13 2.29 5.71 10.96
CA GLY A 13 1.00 5.20 11.36
C GLY A 13 0.63 3.89 10.68
N THR A 14 -0.64 3.52 10.82
CA THR A 14 -1.20 2.33 10.20
C THR A 14 -2.51 2.68 9.51
N ALA A 15 -2.71 2.15 8.30
CA ALA A 15 -3.94 2.34 7.57
C ALA A 15 -5.09 1.65 8.31
N PRO A 16 -6.28 2.28 8.44
CA PRO A 16 -7.39 1.66 9.13
C PRO A 16 -7.87 0.40 8.38
N PRO A 17 -8.37 -0.62 9.09
CA PRO A 17 -8.88 -1.83 8.44
C PRO A 17 -10.10 -1.50 7.57
N CYS A 18 -10.26 -2.22 6.46
CA CYS A 18 -11.40 -2.07 5.55
C CYS A 18 -12.13 -3.42 5.35
N PRO A 19 -13.02 -3.83 6.27
CA PRO A 19 -13.71 -5.13 6.19
C PRO A 19 -14.63 -5.26 4.97
N ALA A 20 -15.08 -4.13 4.41
CA ALA A 20 -15.95 -4.10 3.24
C ALA A 20 -15.18 -4.32 1.91
N ALA A 21 -13.85 -4.36 1.94
CA ALA A 21 -13.04 -4.58 0.74
C ALA A 21 -13.22 -6.00 0.21
N LYS A 22 -13.45 -6.11 -1.09
CA LYS A 22 -13.59 -7.41 -1.76
C LYS A 22 -12.27 -8.19 -1.85
N PHE A 23 -11.15 -7.48 -1.91
CA PHE A 23 -9.82 -8.05 -2.04
C PHE A 23 -8.96 -7.65 -0.84
N GLY A 24 -8.05 -8.52 -0.43
CA GLY A 24 -7.07 -8.25 0.61
C GLY A 24 -5.63 -8.26 0.08
N PRO A 25 -4.65 -7.87 0.91
CA PRO A 25 -3.24 -7.97 0.57
C PRO A 25 -2.86 -9.38 0.10
N GLY A 26 -2.00 -9.41 -0.92
CA GLY A 26 -1.51 -10.59 -1.61
C GLY A 26 -2.49 -11.22 -2.61
N ASP A 27 -3.76 -10.81 -2.65
CA ASP A 27 -4.72 -11.36 -3.61
C ASP A 27 -4.29 -11.04 -5.04
N VAL A 28 -4.26 -12.07 -5.89
CA VAL A 28 -3.97 -11.89 -7.32
C VAL A 28 -5.26 -11.54 -8.05
N VAL A 29 -5.24 -10.41 -8.74
CA VAL A 29 -6.38 -9.84 -9.45
C VAL A 29 -6.06 -9.62 -10.93
N LYS A 30 -7.10 -9.69 -11.76
CA LYS A 30 -7.02 -9.33 -13.17
C LYS A 30 -7.51 -7.90 -13.36
N VAL A 31 -6.72 -7.08 -14.05
CA VAL A 31 -7.08 -5.71 -14.40
C VAL A 31 -8.01 -5.73 -15.62
N ARG A 32 -9.15 -5.06 -15.50
CA ARG A 32 -10.10 -4.91 -16.61
C ARG A 32 -9.47 -4.11 -17.74
N ARG A 33 -9.70 -4.54 -18.99
CA ARG A 33 -9.23 -3.83 -20.20
C ARG A 33 -10.09 -2.61 -20.53
N ARG A 34 -10.11 -1.62 -19.64
CA ARG A 34 -10.70 -0.29 -19.88
C ARG A 34 -9.71 0.60 -20.62
N ALA A 35 -10.20 1.59 -21.37
CA ALA A 35 -9.37 2.47 -22.20
C ALA A 35 -8.20 3.12 -21.41
N HIS A 36 -8.49 3.62 -20.20
CA HIS A 36 -7.48 4.26 -19.34
C HIS A 36 -6.52 3.29 -18.65
N LEU A 37 -6.75 1.97 -18.73
CA LEU A 37 -5.91 0.92 -18.11
C LEU A 37 -5.19 0.05 -19.14
N LYS A 38 -5.31 0.36 -20.44
CA LYS A 38 -4.73 -0.45 -21.51
C LYS A 38 -3.20 -0.55 -21.41
N HIS A 39 -2.55 0.46 -20.86
CA HIS A 39 -1.10 0.51 -20.68
C HIS A 39 -0.59 -0.38 -19.53
N LEU A 40 -1.48 -0.84 -18.64
CA LEU A 40 -1.10 -1.68 -17.52
C LEU A 40 -1.08 -3.16 -17.92
N PRO A 41 -0.23 -3.98 -17.27
CA PRO A 41 -0.31 -5.44 -17.39
C PRO A 41 -1.69 -5.97 -16.99
N GLY A 42 -2.04 -7.15 -17.49
CA GLY A 42 -3.39 -7.71 -17.29
C GLY A 42 -3.63 -8.28 -15.88
N GLN A 43 -2.58 -8.47 -15.10
CA GLN A 43 -2.63 -9.18 -13.82
C GLN A 43 -1.74 -8.46 -12.81
N ALA A 44 -2.23 -8.34 -11.58
CA ALA A 44 -1.57 -7.61 -10.50
C ALA A 44 -1.80 -8.34 -9.17
N ALA A 45 -0.98 -8.03 -8.17
CA ALA A 45 -1.23 -8.40 -6.78
C ALA A 45 -1.70 -7.17 -6.00
N ILE A 46 -2.65 -7.35 -5.07
CA ILE A 46 -3.04 -6.30 -4.14
C ILE A 46 -1.92 -6.12 -3.11
N ALA A 47 -1.35 -4.93 -3.03
CA ALA A 47 -0.37 -4.58 -2.00
C ALA A 47 -1.10 -4.03 -0.76
N VAL A 48 -1.95 -3.03 -0.96
CA VAL A 48 -2.61 -2.31 0.14
C VAL A 48 -4.06 -2.02 -0.22
N VAL A 49 -4.94 -2.16 0.77
CA VAL A 49 -6.33 -1.72 0.69
C VAL A 49 -6.43 -0.32 1.27
N VAL A 50 -6.96 0.62 0.49
CA VAL A 50 -7.12 2.03 0.90
C VAL A 50 -8.60 2.28 1.23
N PRO A 51 -8.94 2.53 2.50
CA PRO A 51 -10.31 2.80 2.92
C PRO A 51 -10.87 4.09 2.30
N PRO A 52 -12.21 4.22 2.19
CA PRO A 52 -12.85 5.46 1.78
C PRO A 52 -12.47 6.61 2.73
N GLY A 53 -12.12 7.76 2.16
CA GLY A 53 -11.72 8.95 2.91
C GLY A 53 -10.29 8.93 3.44
N PHE A 54 -9.54 7.84 3.24
CA PHE A 54 -8.13 7.74 3.64
C PHE A 54 -7.19 8.06 2.45
N PRO A 55 -6.17 8.92 2.63
CA PRO A 55 -5.20 9.21 1.56
C PRO A 55 -4.42 7.96 1.15
N ALA A 56 -4.27 7.73 -0.15
CA ALA A 56 -3.54 6.58 -0.67
C ALA A 56 -2.04 6.67 -0.35
N GLU A 57 -1.50 7.89 -0.28
CA GLU A 57 -0.10 8.16 0.05
C GLU A 57 0.21 7.81 1.50
N HIS A 58 -0.75 8.03 2.41
CA HIS A 58 -0.61 7.59 3.80
C HIS A 58 -0.64 6.07 3.88
N ALA A 59 -1.55 5.41 3.14
CA ALA A 59 -1.60 3.95 3.11
C ALA A 59 -0.33 3.33 2.53
N LEU A 60 0.25 3.97 1.51
CA LEU A 60 1.52 3.56 0.93
C LEU A 60 2.69 3.74 1.90
N ALA A 61 2.78 4.90 2.55
CA ALA A 61 3.81 5.19 3.54
C ALA A 61 3.73 4.21 4.73
N ASP A 62 2.52 3.95 5.23
CA ASP A 62 2.27 2.98 6.30
C ASP A 62 2.74 1.57 5.89
N ALA A 63 2.44 1.13 4.67
CA ALA A 63 2.88 -0.18 4.16
C ALA A 63 4.40 -0.27 3.97
N ARG A 64 5.08 0.86 3.70
CA ARG A 64 6.53 0.93 3.55
C ARG A 64 7.26 1.27 4.85
N HIS A 65 6.54 1.44 5.95
CA HIS A 65 7.08 1.94 7.21
C HIS A 65 7.80 3.30 7.08
N GLU A 66 7.35 4.14 6.15
CA GLU A 66 7.87 5.47 5.90
C GLU A 66 7.07 6.54 6.68
N PRO A 67 7.67 7.68 7.03
CA PRO A 67 6.92 8.82 7.57
C PRO A 67 5.85 9.28 6.58
N ARG A 68 4.63 9.53 7.06
CA ARG A 68 3.53 10.00 6.23
C ARG A 68 3.86 11.36 5.63
N PRO A 69 3.58 11.58 4.33
CA PRO A 69 3.79 12.87 3.71
C PRO A 69 2.85 13.93 4.30
N LEU A 70 3.37 15.15 4.43
CA LEU A 70 2.63 16.32 4.88
C LEU A 70 1.60 16.80 3.85
N MET A 71 1.89 16.59 2.57
CA MET A 71 1.01 16.92 1.46
C MET A 71 0.45 15.64 0.86
N THR A 72 -0.87 15.56 0.77
CA THR A 72 -1.57 14.43 0.16
C THR A 72 -2.53 14.92 -0.91
N THR A 73 -2.88 14.03 -1.82
CA THR A 73 -4.03 14.27 -2.70
C THR A 73 -5.35 14.17 -1.93
N ILE A 74 -6.43 14.67 -2.55
CA ILE A 74 -7.77 14.57 -1.99
C ILE A 74 -8.18 13.09 -1.94
N PRO A 75 -8.56 12.54 -0.77
CA PRO A 75 -8.94 11.14 -0.65
C PRO A 75 -10.15 10.77 -1.50
N SER A 76 -10.12 9.54 -2.02
CA SER A 76 -11.28 8.95 -2.71
C SER A 76 -12.39 8.65 -1.70
N ARG A 77 -13.66 8.80 -2.12
CA ARG A 77 -14.84 8.38 -1.33
C ARG A 77 -15.22 6.92 -1.51
N SER A 78 -14.42 6.16 -2.27
CA SER A 78 -14.61 4.74 -2.52
C SER A 78 -13.39 3.96 -2.06
N ILE A 79 -13.57 2.66 -1.80
CA ILE A 79 -12.45 1.74 -1.61
C ILE A 79 -11.58 1.76 -2.87
N THR A 80 -10.28 1.91 -2.66
CA THR A 80 -9.26 1.81 -3.70
C THR A 80 -8.16 0.86 -3.26
N TYR A 81 -7.39 0.38 -4.22
CA TYR A 81 -6.36 -0.62 -3.99
C TYR A 81 -5.06 -0.12 -4.59
N ILE A 82 -3.98 -0.20 -3.81
CA ILE A 82 -2.64 -0.07 -4.35
C ILE A 82 -2.23 -1.45 -4.83
N VAL A 83 -1.91 -1.56 -6.12
CA VAL A 83 -1.53 -2.82 -6.75
C VAL A 83 -0.09 -2.79 -7.21
N ALA A 84 0.54 -3.96 -7.15
CA ALA A 84 1.86 -4.23 -7.68
C ALA A 84 1.75 -5.08 -8.95
N PHE A 85 2.60 -4.77 -9.93
CA PHE A 85 2.76 -5.58 -11.12
C PHE A 85 4.14 -6.23 -11.09
N ASP A 86 4.21 -7.47 -11.58
CA ASP A 86 5.48 -8.18 -11.70
C ASP A 86 6.45 -7.39 -12.60
N GLY A 87 7.70 -7.26 -12.13
CA GLY A 87 8.74 -6.46 -12.79
C GLY A 87 8.54 -4.94 -12.80
N ASN A 88 7.49 -4.39 -12.16
CA ASN A 88 7.28 -2.94 -12.08
C ASN A 88 7.27 -2.47 -10.61
N PRO A 89 8.27 -1.66 -10.18
CA PRO A 89 8.35 -1.16 -8.82
C PRO A 89 7.35 -0.04 -8.51
N THR A 90 6.65 0.47 -9.53
CA THR A 90 5.73 1.61 -9.40
C THR A 90 4.40 1.13 -8.82
N PRO A 91 3.95 1.65 -7.67
CA PRO A 91 2.63 1.35 -7.14
C PRO A 91 1.56 2.05 -8.00
N HIS A 92 0.48 1.33 -8.29
CA HIS A 92 -0.66 1.88 -9.05
C HIS A 92 -1.94 1.85 -8.21
N LEU A 93 -2.68 2.95 -8.23
CA LEU A 93 -3.96 3.07 -7.53
C LEU A 93 -5.12 2.69 -8.46
N LEU A 94 -5.87 1.66 -8.13
CA LEU A 94 -7.02 1.18 -8.90
C LEU A 94 -8.29 1.12 -8.05
N ARG A 95 -9.46 1.26 -8.69
CA ARG A 95 -10.75 1.10 -8.00
C ARG A 95 -11.17 -0.36 -8.00
N GLU A 96 -12.04 -0.74 -7.08
CA GLU A 96 -12.60 -2.10 -7.06
C GLU A 96 -13.22 -2.51 -8.39
N THR A 97 -13.91 -1.57 -9.07
CA THR A 97 -14.58 -1.84 -10.35
C THR A 97 -13.62 -2.13 -11.50
N ASP A 98 -12.34 -1.80 -11.34
CA ASP A 98 -11.30 -2.03 -12.34
C ASP A 98 -10.68 -3.43 -12.22
N LEU A 99 -11.04 -4.18 -11.18
CA LEU A 99 -10.44 -5.45 -10.82
C LEU A 99 -11.44 -6.61 -10.96
N ILE A 100 -10.88 -7.81 -11.19
CA ILE A 100 -11.61 -9.07 -11.27
C ILE A 100 -10.84 -10.10 -10.42
N ALA A 101 -11.56 -10.84 -9.58
CA ALA A 101 -11.00 -11.95 -8.80
C ALA A 101 -10.47 -13.04 -9.74
N THR A 102 -9.27 -13.57 -9.47
CA THR A 102 -8.70 -14.67 -10.25
C THR A 102 -8.82 -16.04 -9.57
N GLY A 103 -8.95 -16.06 -8.23
CA GLY A 103 -8.93 -17.30 -7.43
C GLY A 103 -7.55 -17.96 -7.33
N LEU A 104 -6.50 -17.30 -7.83
CA LEU A 104 -5.12 -17.77 -7.72
C LEU A 104 -4.62 -17.64 -6.27
N PRO A 105 -3.58 -18.42 -5.90
CA PRO A 105 -2.97 -18.30 -4.58
C PRO A 105 -2.43 -16.89 -4.35
N LYS A 106 -2.44 -16.47 -3.09
CA LYS A 106 -1.87 -15.18 -2.70
C LYS A 106 -0.38 -15.14 -2.97
N VAL A 107 0.10 -13.97 -3.37
CA VAL A 107 1.51 -13.71 -3.63
C VAL A 107 1.95 -12.54 -2.74
N PRO A 108 3.05 -12.67 -1.98
CA PRO A 108 3.55 -11.57 -1.16
C PRO A 108 4.00 -10.39 -2.03
N VAL A 109 3.81 -9.18 -1.54
CA VAL A 109 4.31 -7.97 -2.19
C VAL A 109 5.46 -7.45 -1.35
N GLY A 110 6.69 -7.79 -1.75
CA GLY A 110 7.89 -7.63 -0.91
C GLY A 110 8.08 -6.23 -0.30
N TRP A 111 7.79 -5.16 -1.05
CA TRP A 111 7.93 -3.79 -0.54
C TRP A 111 6.80 -3.32 0.39
N ALA A 112 5.73 -4.10 0.53
CA ALA A 112 4.60 -3.82 1.42
C ALA A 112 4.55 -4.73 2.65
N ASP A 113 5.27 -5.86 2.61
CA ASP A 113 5.23 -6.90 3.66
C ASP A 113 6.43 -6.87 4.62
N GLU A 114 7.49 -6.09 4.34
CA GLU A 114 8.66 -6.02 5.22
C GLU A 114 8.46 -4.99 6.36
N PRO A 115 8.43 -5.43 7.65
CA PRO A 115 8.72 -4.53 8.75
C PRO A 115 10.16 -4.04 8.58
N ALA A 116 10.38 -2.73 8.71
CA ALA A 116 11.72 -2.16 8.71
C ALA A 116 12.58 -2.92 9.73
N ILE A 117 13.48 -3.76 9.23
CA ILE A 117 14.49 -4.40 10.08
C ILE A 117 15.35 -3.25 10.58
N ASP A 118 15.33 -3.06 11.90
CA ASP A 118 16.11 -2.07 12.62
C ASP A 118 17.60 -2.30 12.32
N ALA A 119 18.14 -1.59 11.33
CA ALA A 119 19.53 -1.67 10.89
C ALA A 119 20.49 -0.97 11.88
N SER A 120 20.27 -1.18 13.17
CA SER A 120 21.00 -0.55 14.28
C SER A 120 21.74 -1.55 15.18
N MET A 121 21.65 -2.87 14.93
CA MET A 121 22.48 -3.88 15.60
C MET A 121 23.44 -4.53 14.60
N GLU A 122 24.59 -3.89 14.36
CA GLU A 122 25.90 -4.53 14.24
C GLU A 122 26.97 -3.47 13.89
N ALA A 123 27.43 -2.76 14.92
CA ALA A 123 28.73 -2.10 14.93
C ALA A 123 29.30 -2.15 16.35
N SER A 124 29.55 -3.37 16.82
CA SER A 124 30.41 -3.63 17.98
C SER A 124 30.96 -5.05 17.84
N ALA A 125 32.09 -5.15 17.15
CA ALA A 125 33.07 -6.22 17.28
C ALA A 125 34.46 -5.58 17.22
#